data_AF-A0A958XF45-F1
#
_entry.id   AF-A0A958XF45-F1
#
_cell.length_a   1.000
_cell.length_b   1.000
_cell.length_c   1.000
_cell.angle_alpha   90.00
_cell.angle_beta   90.00
_cell.angle_gamma   90.00
#
_symmetry.space_group_name_H-M   'P 1'
#
loop_
_entity.id
_entity.type
_entity.pdbx_description
1 polymer ?
#
loop_
_entity_poly.entity_id
_entity_poly.type
_entity_poly.pdbx_seq_one_letter_code
_entity_poly.pdbx_strand_id
1 'polypeptide(L)'
;HSNIGLEVVGIARVAKEHYPDPTAEKGDWSAVDLEPLKPFARAVPLTEIKKHPGLQQLGLVRNARLSVMPVTFDEFSTLLKLGSTQI
;
A
#
# COMPACT_ATOMS: atom_id res chain seq x y z
N HIS A 1 -5.83 2.25 4.17
CA HIS A 1 -6.61 3.47 4.48
C HIS A 1 -5.68 4.57 4.98
N SER A 2 -5.82 5.79 4.45
CA SER A 2 -5.15 7.01 4.93
C SER A 2 -6.19 7.97 5.54
N ASN A 3 -5.78 8.84 6.47
CA ASN A 3 -6.63 9.75 7.27
C ASN A 3 -7.45 9.08 8.38
N ILE A 4 -8.34 8.14 8.07
CA ILE A 4 -9.16 7.42 9.05
C ILE A 4 -8.75 5.94 9.05
N GLY A 5 -8.71 5.31 10.23
CA GLY A 5 -8.26 3.92 10.43
C GLY A 5 -6.73 3.80 10.48
N LEU A 6 -6.03 4.37 9.48
CA LEU A 6 -4.57 4.31 9.36
C LEU A 6 -4.02 2.87 9.40
N GLU A 7 -4.41 2.08 8.42
CA GLU A 7 -4.18 0.62 8.43
C GLU A 7 -4.12 0.03 7.01
N VAL A 8 -3.44 -1.10 6.88
CA VAL A 8 -3.47 -1.96 5.69
C VAL A 8 -4.54 -3.02 5.91
N VAL A 9 -5.51 -3.11 4.99
CA VAL A 9 -6.71 -3.96 5.13
C VAL A 9 -6.87 -4.98 4.00
N GLY A 10 -5.99 -4.97 3.01
CA GLY A 10 -6.17 -5.81 1.83
C GLY A 10 -5.09 -5.60 0.79
N ILE A 11 -5.22 -6.39 -0.27
CA ILE A 11 -4.32 -6.51 -1.39
C ILE A 11 -5.11 -6.18 -2.64
N ALA A 12 -4.53 -5.36 -3.50
CA ALA A 12 -5.03 -5.10 -4.84
C ALA A 12 -3.99 -5.55 -5.87
N ARG A 13 -4.44 -5.85 -7.08
CA ARG A 13 -3.56 -6.06 -8.23
C ARG A 13 -3.82 -5.00 -9.29
N VAL A 14 -2.80 -4.69 -10.08
CA VAL A 14 -2.93 -3.80 -11.23
C VAL A 14 -3.69 -4.54 -12.33
N ALA A 15 -4.89 -4.06 -12.65
CA ALA A 15 -5.74 -4.60 -13.71
C ALA A 15 -5.39 -3.98 -15.08
N LYS A 16 -4.91 -2.73 -15.07
CA LYS A 16 -4.48 -1.99 -16.26
C LYS A 16 -3.24 -1.18 -15.93
N GLU A 17 -2.22 -1.33 -16.78
CA GLU A 17 -0.98 -0.53 -16.69
C GLU A 17 -1.23 0.97 -16.91
N HIS A 18 -0.20 1.78 -16.73
CA HIS A 18 -0.29 3.23 -16.74
C HIS A 18 -0.93 3.81 -18.01
N TYR A 19 -1.76 4.83 -17.83
CA TYR A 19 -2.35 5.64 -18.90
C TYR A 19 -2.50 7.09 -18.44
N PRO A 20 -2.64 8.07 -19.35
CA PRO A 20 -2.86 9.47 -18.97
C PRO A 20 -4.10 9.63 -18.09
N ASP A 21 -3.96 10.34 -16.97
CA ASP A 21 -5.07 10.55 -16.03
C ASP A 21 -6.18 11.40 -16.69
N PRO A 22 -7.40 10.86 -16.86
CA PRO A 22 -8.51 11.56 -17.51
C PRO A 22 -9.05 12.73 -16.69
N THR A 23 -8.70 12.83 -15.41
CA THR A 23 -9.12 13.90 -14.50
C THR A 23 -8.09 15.04 -14.41
N ALA A 24 -6.90 14.85 -14.97
CA ALA A 24 -5.86 15.86 -14.95
C ALA A 24 -6.17 17.00 -15.95
N GLU A 25 -6.39 18.20 -15.43
CA GLU A 25 -6.60 19.39 -16.26
C GLU A 25 -5.31 19.89 -16.94
N LYS A 26 -4.14 19.63 -16.31
CA LYS A 26 -2.82 20.06 -16.77
C LYS A 26 -1.73 19.11 -16.26
N GLY A 27 -0.66 18.96 -17.05
CA GLY A 27 0.55 18.22 -16.67
C GLY A 27 0.59 16.78 -17.20
N ASP A 28 1.67 16.09 -16.88
CA ASP A 28 1.92 14.70 -17.29
C ASP A 28 1.57 13.76 -16.12
N TRP A 29 0.27 13.55 -15.92
CA TRP A 29 -0.26 12.68 -14.88
C TRP A 29 -0.60 11.32 -15.44
N SER A 30 -0.18 10.26 -14.74
CA SER A 30 -0.48 8.87 -15.06
C SER A 30 -1.34 8.22 -13.99
N ALA A 31 -2.31 7.42 -14.41
CA ALA A 31 -3.18 6.61 -13.56
C ALA A 31 -3.04 5.12 -13.92
N VAL A 32 -3.45 4.24 -12.99
CA VAL A 32 -3.55 2.78 -13.19
C VAL A 32 -4.90 2.32 -12.67
N ASP A 33 -5.43 1.23 -13.22
CA ASP A 33 -6.61 0.58 -12.65
C ASP A 33 -6.18 -0.50 -11.66
N LEU A 34 -6.77 -0.46 -10.46
CA LEU A 34 -6.58 -1.47 -9.42
C LEU A 34 -7.86 -2.28 -9.25
N GLU A 35 -7.72 -3.58 -9.09
CA GLU A 35 -8.82 -4.46 -8.68
C GLU A 35 -8.50 -5.13 -7.33
N PRO A 36 -9.50 -5.31 -6.45
CA PRO A 36 -9.29 -5.99 -5.18
C PRO A 36 -8.93 -7.45 -5.42
N LEU A 37 -7.83 -7.90 -4.81
CA LEU A 37 -7.39 -9.29 -4.87
C LEU A 37 -7.84 -10.07 -3.64
N LYS A 38 -7.54 -9.56 -2.43
CA LYS A 38 -7.84 -10.27 -1.18
C LYS A 38 -7.89 -9.31 0.02
N PRO A 39 -8.90 -9.41 0.92
CA PRO A 39 -8.85 -8.70 2.19
C PRO A 39 -7.79 -9.33 3.12
N PHE A 40 -7.18 -8.53 3.97
CA PHE A 40 -6.36 -9.07 5.06
C PHE A 40 -7.28 -9.73 6.10
N ALA A 41 -6.84 -10.88 6.65
CA ALA A 41 -7.56 -11.57 7.73
C ALA A 41 -7.63 -10.71 9.01
N ARG A 42 -6.59 -9.90 9.23
CA ARG A 42 -6.50 -8.90 10.30
C ARG A 42 -5.93 -7.62 9.72
N ALA A 43 -6.59 -6.49 9.94
CA ALA A 43 -6.04 -5.19 9.57
C ALA A 43 -4.72 -4.94 10.32
N VAL A 44 -3.72 -4.40 9.62
CA VAL A 44 -2.40 -4.06 10.19
C VAL A 44 -2.34 -2.55 10.41
N PRO A 45 -2.40 -2.07 11.67
CA PRO A 45 -2.37 -0.64 11.96
C PRO A 45 -1.01 -0.01 11.66
N LEU A 46 -1.00 1.24 11.23
CA LEU A 46 0.22 2.02 10.99
C LEU A 46 1.11 2.10 12.24
N THR A 47 0.52 2.10 13.43
CA THR A 47 1.26 2.10 14.70
C THR A 47 2.05 0.82 14.91
N GLU A 48 1.56 -0.33 14.42
CA GLU A 48 2.27 -1.61 14.44
C GLU A 48 3.37 -1.64 13.39
N ILE A 49 3.07 -1.17 12.16
CA ILE A 49 4.05 -1.03 11.07
C ILE A 49 5.25 -0.20 11.52
N LYS A 50 5.01 0.96 12.15
CA LYS A 50 6.06 1.85 12.65
C LYS A 50 6.90 1.26 13.78
N LYS A 51 6.38 0.29 14.53
CA LYS A 51 7.12 -0.39 15.62
C LYS A 51 7.92 -1.58 15.13
N HIS A 52 7.61 -2.13 13.96
CA HIS A 52 8.26 -3.33 13.47
C HIS A 52 9.65 -3.01 12.89
N PRO A 53 10.74 -3.60 13.41
CA PRO A 53 12.11 -3.27 12.99
C PRO A 53 12.36 -3.59 11.51
N GLY A 54 11.74 -4.65 10.98
CA GLY A 54 11.85 -5.04 9.57
C GLY A 54 11.10 -4.13 8.58
N LEU A 55 10.35 -3.13 9.05
CA LEU A 55 9.53 -2.24 8.21
C LEU A 55 9.97 -0.77 8.24
N GLN A 56 11.11 -0.46 8.88
CA GLN A 56 11.58 0.92 9.04
C GLN A 56 11.99 1.59 7.72
N GLN A 57 12.23 0.79 6.68
CA GLN A 57 12.60 1.29 5.35
C GLN A 57 11.40 1.51 4.42
N LEU A 58 10.18 1.13 4.83
CA LEU A 58 8.98 1.40 4.06
C LEU A 58 8.86 2.90 3.78
N GLY A 59 8.57 3.26 2.53
CA GLY A 59 8.40 4.65 2.11
C GLY A 59 7.39 5.40 2.98
N LEU A 60 6.32 4.73 3.40
CA LEU A 60 5.27 5.17 4.32
C LEU A 60 5.80 5.61 5.69
N VAL A 61 6.78 4.86 6.22
CA VAL A 61 7.37 5.15 7.54
C VAL A 61 8.30 6.36 7.43
N ARG A 62 9.05 6.46 6.32
CA ARG A 62 10.05 7.51 6.09
C ARG A 62 9.46 8.82 5.54
N ASN A 63 8.39 8.74 4.76
CA ASN A 63 7.72 9.85 4.10
C ASN A 63 6.20 9.66 4.11
N ALA A 64 5.54 10.22 5.11
CA ALA A 64 4.09 10.13 5.28
C ALA A 64 3.27 10.82 4.17
N ARG A 65 3.89 11.67 3.33
CA ARG A 65 3.22 12.36 2.21
C ARG A 65 3.27 11.54 0.91
N LEU A 66 3.99 10.43 0.88
CA LEU A 66 4.10 9.60 -0.31
C LEU A 66 2.90 8.64 -0.41
N SER A 67 2.07 8.84 -1.44
CA SER A 67 0.82 8.08 -1.64
C SER A 67 1.04 6.73 -2.33
N VAL A 68 2.08 6.61 -3.16
CA VAL A 68 2.44 5.39 -3.88
C VAL A 68 3.93 5.14 -3.67
N MET A 69 4.27 3.93 -3.26
CA MET A 69 5.65 3.56 -2.93
C MET A 69 5.94 2.13 -3.37
N PRO A 70 7.20 1.82 -3.75
CA PRO A 70 7.63 0.44 -3.86
C PRO A 70 7.63 -0.22 -2.47
N VAL A 71 7.33 -1.52 -2.45
CA VAL A 71 7.44 -2.38 -1.27
C VAL A 71 8.26 -3.60 -1.69
N THR A 72 9.30 -3.91 -0.94
CA THR A 72 10.14 -5.09 -1.21
C THR A 72 9.39 -6.38 -0.88
N PHE A 73 9.86 -7.50 -1.42
CA PHE A 73 9.26 -8.80 -1.12
C PHE A 73 9.28 -9.13 0.38
N ASP A 74 10.36 -8.77 1.07
CA ASP A 74 10.51 -9.01 2.51
C ASP A 74 9.56 -8.15 3.35
N GLU A 75 9.39 -6.88 3.01
CA GLU A 75 8.41 -5.99 3.64
C GLU A 75 6.99 -6.49 3.40
N PHE A 76 6.67 -6.87 2.15
CA PHE A 76 5.36 -7.41 1.78
C PHE A 76 5.06 -8.71 2.55
N SER A 77 6.02 -9.63 2.60
CA SER A 77 5.93 -10.88 3.37
C SER A 77 5.74 -10.62 4.86
N THR A 78 6.39 -9.59 5.40
CA THR A 78 6.22 -9.18 6.79
C THR A 78 4.81 -8.66 7.04
N LEU A 79 4.27 -7.80 6.16
CA LEU A 79 2.90 -7.29 6.27
C LEU A 79 1.86 -8.41 6.21
N LEU A 80 2.05 -9.39 5.32
CA LEU A 80 1.20 -10.59 5.24
C LEU A 80 1.19 -11.37 6.56
N LYS A 81 2.36 -11.58 7.17
CA LYS A 81 2.48 -12.25 8.48
C LYS A 81 1.77 -11.48 9.60
N LEU A 82 1.99 -10.16 9.69
CA LEU A 82 1.32 -9.31 10.69
C LEU A 82 -0.21 -9.30 10.53
N GLY A 83 -0.67 -9.37 9.27
CA GLY A 83 -2.09 -9.45 8.92
C GLY A 83 -2.67 -10.86 8.92
N SER A 84 -1.91 -11.87 9.35
CA SER A 84 -2.30 -13.29 9.32
C SER A 84 -2.89 -13.73 7.96
N THR A 85 -2.34 -13.19 6.87
CA THR A 85 -2.89 -13.34 5.51
C THR A 85 -1.94 -14.12 4.63
N GLN A 86 -2.48 -15.08 3.89
CA GLN A 86 -1.75 -15.82 2.85
C GLN A 86 -2.28 -15.41 1.48
N ILE A 87 -1.40 -15.28 0.49
CA ILE A 87 -1.77 -15.17 -0.93
C ILE A 87 -1.77 -16.56 -1.53
#